data_AF-A0A529SZ17-F1
#
_entry.id   AF-A0A529SZ17-F1
#
_cell.length_a   1.000
_cell.length_b   1.000
_cell.length_c   1.000
_cell.angle_alpha   90.00
_cell.angle_beta   90.00
_cell.angle_gamma   90.00
#
_symmetry.space_group_name_H-M   'P 1'
#
loop_
_entity.id
_entity.type
_entity.pdbx_description
1 polymer ?
#
loop_
_entity_poly.entity_id
_entity_poly.type
_entity_poly.pdbx_seq_one_letter_code
_entity_poly.pdbx_strand_id
1 'polypeptide(L)'
;MDRRDSADIAPSQQAATWLGSFGRALEAGDIEAATNLFAEDCYWRDLLTFTWNIKTMEGQAAIREMLKATLSLAQPSHWHLTGEP
;
A
#
# COMPACT_ATOMS: atom_id res chain seq x y z
N MET A 1 16.38 0.36 36.74
CA MET A 1 15.39 1.19 36.03
C MET A 1 15.96 1.48 34.66
N ASP A 2 15.87 0.50 33.75
CA ASP A 2 16.11 0.77 32.33
C ASP A 2 14.81 0.55 31.57
N ARG A 3 14.55 1.47 30.65
CA ARG A 3 13.24 1.74 30.07
C ARG A 3 12.80 0.60 29.17
N ARG A 4 11.73 -0.07 29.61
CA ARG A 4 10.63 -0.60 28.79
C ARG A 4 11.01 -1.00 27.36
N ASP A 5 11.05 -2.32 27.16
CA ASP A 5 10.60 -3.01 25.96
C ASP A 5 9.32 -2.34 25.41
N SER A 6 9.47 -1.37 24.51
CA SER A 6 8.47 -1.23 23.45
C SER A 6 8.71 -2.43 22.58
N ALA A 7 7.83 -3.42 22.62
CA ALA A 7 8.00 -4.65 21.84
C ALA A 7 8.29 -4.28 20.38
N ASP A 8 9.52 -4.55 19.92
CA ASP A 8 9.90 -4.37 18.52
C ASP A 8 8.98 -5.27 17.70
N ILE A 9 8.04 -4.67 16.97
CA ILE A 9 7.18 -5.40 16.06
C ILE A 9 8.07 -5.92 14.95
N ALA A 10 8.06 -7.24 14.71
CA ALA A 10 8.82 -7.84 13.63
C ALA A 10 8.52 -7.11 12.29
N PRO A 11 9.52 -6.82 11.45
CA PRO A 11 9.32 -6.03 10.22
C PRO A 11 8.21 -6.58 9.30
N SER A 12 8.11 -7.90 9.22
CA SER A 12 7.05 -8.66 8.55
C SER A 12 5.64 -8.37 9.09
N GLN A 13 5.49 -8.27 10.41
CA GLN A 13 4.22 -7.98 11.08
C GLN A 13 3.81 -6.53 10.84
N GLN A 14 4.78 -5.61 10.81
CA GLN A 14 4.54 -4.23 10.40
C GLN A 14 4.11 -4.15 8.93
N ALA A 15 4.81 -4.86 8.03
CA ALA A 15 4.47 -4.94 6.62
C ALA A 15 3.10 -5.57 6.38
N ALA A 16 2.75 -6.65 7.08
CA ALA A 16 1.45 -7.31 6.99
C ALA A 16 0.32 -6.39 7.46
N THR A 17 0.55 -5.62 8.52
CA THR A 17 -0.43 -4.63 9.02
C THR A 17 -0.67 -3.51 8.01
N TRP A 18 0.41 -3.00 7.40
CA TRP A 18 0.32 -2.00 6.34
C TRP A 18 -0.41 -2.56 5.11
N LEU A 19 0.00 -3.75 4.63
CA LEU A 19 -0.56 -4.40 3.45
C LEU A 19 -2.05 -4.71 3.62
N GLY A 20 -2.45 -5.18 4.81
CA GLY A 20 -3.85 -5.44 5.12
C GLY A 20 -4.69 -4.16 5.14
N SER A 21 -4.15 -3.05 5.63
CA SER A 21 -4.84 -1.75 5.60
C SER A 21 -4.97 -1.22 4.18
N PHE A 22 -3.91 -1.36 3.39
CA PHE A 22 -3.88 -0.98 1.98
C PHE A 22 -4.89 -1.78 1.15
N GLY A 23 -4.88 -3.11 1.27
CA GLY A 23 -5.81 -3.99 0.57
C GLY A 23 -7.28 -3.67 0.88
N ARG A 24 -7.63 -3.46 2.16
CA ARG A 24 -8.98 -3.06 2.55
C ARG A 24 -9.42 -1.73 1.94
N ALA A 25 -8.54 -0.74 1.90
CA ALA A 25 -8.84 0.55 1.30
C ALA A 25 -9.11 0.42 -0.20
N LEU A 26 -8.29 -0.36 -0.91
CA LEU A 26 -8.48 -0.63 -2.35
C LEU A 26 -9.78 -1.39 -2.62
N GLU A 27 -10.07 -2.45 -1.87
CA GLU A 27 -11.30 -3.25 -2.02
C GLU A 27 -12.56 -2.40 -1.74
N ALA A 28 -12.50 -1.45 -0.81
CA ALA A 28 -13.58 -0.52 -0.51
C ALA A 28 -13.70 0.64 -1.52
N GLY A 29 -12.75 0.80 -2.44
CA GLY A 29 -12.68 1.97 -3.32
C GLY A 29 -12.27 3.26 -2.62
N ASP A 30 -11.74 3.19 -1.39
CA ASP A 30 -11.31 4.34 -0.59
C ASP A 30 -9.89 4.76 -0.99
N ILE A 31 -9.81 5.52 -2.08
CA ILE A 31 -8.54 5.98 -2.65
C ILE A 31 -7.79 6.89 -1.68
N GLU A 32 -8.49 7.73 -0.92
CA GLU A 32 -7.84 8.64 0.04
C GLU A 32 -7.19 7.84 1.17
N ALA A 33 -7.91 6.89 1.77
CA ALA A 33 -7.33 6.00 2.77
C ALA A 33 -6.12 5.22 2.23
N ALA A 34 -6.19 4.72 0.99
CA ALA A 34 -5.07 4.02 0.36
C ALA A 34 -3.84 4.93 0.17
N THR A 35 -4.05 6.16 -0.33
CA THR A 35 -2.95 7.11 -0.58
C THR A 35 -2.29 7.63 0.69
N ASN A 36 -3.07 7.78 1.77
CA ASN A 36 -2.56 8.26 3.07
C ASN A 36 -1.66 7.23 3.78
N LEU A 37 -1.60 5.99 3.31
CA LEU A 37 -0.67 4.97 3.82
C LEU A 37 0.76 5.14 3.29
N PHE A 38 0.97 5.98 2.27
CA PHE A 38 2.29 6.29 1.73
C PHE A 38 2.90 7.49 2.45
N ALA A 39 4.23 7.54 2.52
CA ALA A 39 4.93 8.77 2.94
C ALA A 39 4.66 9.92 1.95
N GLU A 40 4.90 11.16 2.39
CA GLU A 40 4.75 12.34 1.53
C GLU A 40 5.67 12.28 0.30
N ASP A 41 6.95 11.95 0.53
CA ASP A 41 7.91 11.60 -0.50
C ASP A 41 7.94 10.08 -0.70
N CYS A 42 7.33 9.60 -1.78
CA CYS A 42 7.18 8.19 -2.07
C CYS A 42 7.15 7.89 -3.57
N TYR A 43 7.40 6.63 -3.91
CA TYR A 43 7.36 6.14 -5.28
C TYR A 43 6.60 4.83 -5.34
N TRP A 44 5.66 4.72 -6.26
CA TRP A 44 5.04 3.45 -6.62
C TRP A 44 5.38 3.14 -8.08
N ARG A 45 6.17 2.09 -8.28
CA ARG A 45 6.38 1.48 -9.58
C ARG A 45 5.30 0.43 -9.88
N ASP A 46 4.36 0.76 -10.74
CA ASP A 46 3.47 -0.24 -11.33
C ASP A 46 4.18 -0.90 -12.51
N LEU A 47 4.22 -2.23 -12.52
CA LEU A 47 4.84 -2.98 -13.62
C LEU A 47 3.82 -3.28 -14.72
N LEU A 48 2.65 -3.81 -14.35
CA LEU A 48 1.54 -4.14 -15.26
C LEU A 48 0.18 -4.26 -14.53
N THR A 49 0.11 -4.00 -13.22
CA THR A 49 -1.03 -4.42 -12.38
C THR A 49 -2.22 -3.49 -12.54
N PHE A 50 -1.98 -2.17 -12.57
CA PHE A 50 -3.04 -1.16 -12.60
C PHE A 50 -3.11 -0.47 -13.96
N THR A 51 -1.96 -0.14 -14.53
CA THR A 51 -1.84 0.72 -15.70
C THR A 51 -1.61 -0.04 -17.01
N TRP A 52 -1.43 -1.36 -16.96
CA TRP A 52 -0.98 -2.19 -18.09
C TRP A 52 0.32 -1.68 -18.74
N ASN A 53 1.15 -0.95 -17.99
CA ASN A 53 2.40 -0.38 -18.43
C ASN A 53 3.41 -0.33 -17.27
N ILE A 54 4.69 -0.21 -17.59
CA ILE A 54 5.75 0.03 -16.60
C ILE A 54 5.80 1.54 -16.33
N LYS A 55 5.22 1.96 -15.21
CA LYS A 55 5.12 3.37 -14.84
C LYS A 55 5.49 3.60 -13.38
N THR A 56 6.22 4.67 -13.13
CA THR A 56 6.47 5.17 -11.78
C THR A 56 5.53 6.34 -11.49
N MET A 57 4.82 6.26 -10.37
CA MET A 57 4.07 7.36 -9.78
C MET A 57 4.95 7.97 -8.70
N GLU A 58 5.23 9.26 -8.82
CA GLU A 58 6.06 10.02 -7.89
C GLU A 58 5.16 10.85 -6.98
N GLY A 59 5.14 10.51 -5.69
CA GLY A 59 4.32 11.13 -4.66
C GLY A 59 2.87 10.66 -4.60
N GLN A 60 2.21 10.98 -3.47
CA GLN A 60 0.82 10.59 -3.19
C GLN A 60 -0.17 11.10 -4.25
N ALA A 61 0.05 12.31 -4.79
CA ALA A 61 -0.83 12.87 -5.81
C ALA A 61 -0.86 12.03 -7.09
N ALA A 62 0.30 11.56 -7.57
CA ALA A 62 0.38 10.70 -8.74
C ALA A 62 -0.25 9.32 -8.48
N ILE A 63 -0.09 8.77 -7.27
CA ILE A 63 -0.72 7.50 -6.86
C ILE A 63 -2.24 7.64 -6.83
N ARG A 64 -2.75 8.74 -6.25
CA ARG A 64 -4.19 9.04 -6.19
C ARG A 64 -4.83 9.06 -7.58
N GLU A 65 -4.21 9.79 -8.52
CA GLU A 65 -4.73 9.89 -9.88
C GLU A 65 -4.65 8.56 -10.63
N MET A 66 -3.59 7.77 -10.42
CA MET A 66 -3.49 6.42 -10.96
C MET A 66 -4.62 5.52 -10.45
N LEU A 67 -4.88 5.53 -9.13
CA LEU A 67 -5.94 4.72 -8.54
C LEU A 67 -7.33 5.14 -9.03
N LYS A 68 -7.61 6.44 -9.13
CA LYS A 68 -8.87 6.96 -9.71
C LYS A 68 -9.13 6.43 -11.11
N ALA A 69 -8.07 6.34 -11.92
CA ALA A 69 -8.17 5.91 -13.31
C ALA A 69 -8.30 4.39 -13.48
N THR A 70 -7.82 3.59 -12.52
CA THR A 70 -7.57 2.15 -12.76
C THR A 70 -8.28 1.22 -11.78
N LEU A 71 -8.58 1.66 -10.56
CA LEU A 71 -9.02 0.77 -9.47
C LEU A 71 -10.33 0.04 -9.78
N SER A 72 -11.29 0.70 -10.41
CA SER A 72 -12.58 0.10 -10.80
C SER A 72 -12.44 -1.03 -11.82
N LEU A 73 -11.36 -1.02 -12.61
CA LEU A 73 -11.05 -2.08 -13.58
C LEU A 73 -10.18 -3.17 -12.94
N ALA A 74 -9.16 -2.79 -12.18
CA ALA A 74 -8.19 -3.71 -11.60
C ALA A 74 -8.79 -4.58 -10.47
N GLN A 75 -9.64 -4.00 -9.61
CA GLN A 75 -10.33 -4.67 -8.49
C GLN A 75 -9.44 -5.69 -7.72
N PRO A 76 -8.24 -5.28 -7.25
CA PRO A 76 -7.33 -6.19 -6.57
C PRO A 76 -7.90 -6.59 -5.22
N SER A 77 -7.76 -7.87 -4.87
CA SER A 77 -8.29 -8.43 -3.63
C SER A 77 -7.37 -9.51 -3.09
N HIS A 78 -7.66 -9.98 -1.86
CA HIS A 78 -6.95 -11.10 -1.22
C HIS A 78 -5.44 -10.85 -1.03
N TRP A 79 -5.08 -9.61 -0.69
CA TRP A 79 -3.70 -9.22 -0.40
C TRP A 79 -3.13 -10.03 0.77
N HIS A 80 -2.00 -10.70 0.53
CA HIS A 80 -1.33 -11.55 1.51
C HIS A 80 0.18 -11.42 1.40
N LEU A 81 0.85 -11.22 2.54
CA LEU A 81 2.31 -11.21 2.60
C LEU A 81 2.81 -12.66 2.64
N THR A 82 3.69 -13.05 1.71
CA THR A 82 4.35 -14.36 1.73
C THR A 82 5.71 -14.26 2.43
N GLY A 83 6.06 -15.26 3.24
CA GLY A 83 7.31 -15.30 4.02
C GLY A 83 7.10 -15.51 5.52
N GLU A 84 8.18 -15.64 6.29
CA GLU A 84 8.11 -15.75 7.76
C GLU A 84 7.75 -14.40 8.40
N PRO A 85 6.90 -14.39 9.46
CA PRO A 85 6.80 -13.27 10.38
C PRO A 85 8.11 -13.11 11.20
#